data_AF-A0A1V4TCH0-F1
#
_entry.id   AF-A0A1V4TCH0-F1
#
_cell.length_a   1.000
_cell.length_b   1.000
_cell.length_c   1.000
_cell.angle_alpha   90.00
_cell.angle_beta   90.00
_cell.angle_gamma   90.00
#
_symmetry.space_group_name_H-M   'P 1'
#
loop_
_entity.id
_entity.type
_entity.pdbx_description
1 polymer ?
#
loop_
_entity_poly.entity_id
_entity_poly.type
_entity_poly.pdbx_seq_one_letter_code
_entity_poly.pdbx_strand_id
1 'polypeptide(L)'
;MGKNKIKDRLKENLKEPNPTAEFVASHRAAESLKPENERICYDPYAIHFLNPETLEIINDPVKLKAITEMAGPSVRRWVLPFESESDILMIS
;
A
#
# COMPACT_ATOMS: atom_id res chain seq x y z
N MET A 1 11.85 35.76 2.03
CA MET A 1 10.73 34.83 2.33
C MET A 1 10.84 34.38 3.80
N GLY A 2 9.90 34.73 4.66
CA GLY A 2 10.02 34.51 6.12
C GLY A 2 9.86 33.03 6.52
N LYS A 3 10.80 32.51 7.32
CA LYS A 3 10.85 31.12 7.82
C LYS A 3 9.57 30.67 8.56
N ASN A 4 8.76 31.61 9.04
CA ASN A 4 7.51 31.35 9.75
C ASN A 4 6.40 30.84 8.82
N LYS A 5 6.31 31.38 7.59
CA LYS A 5 5.29 30.97 6.60
C LYS A 5 5.45 29.52 6.14
N ILE A 6 6.67 28.97 6.18
CA ILE A 6 6.94 27.56 5.83
C ILE A 6 6.46 26.63 6.94
N LYS A 7 6.68 26.99 8.22
CA LYS A 7 6.24 26.21 9.37
C LYS A 7 4.71 26.12 9.46
N ASP A 8 4.03 27.21 9.15
CA ASP A 8 2.55 27.26 9.20
C ASP A 8 1.93 26.39 8.09
N ARG A 9 2.49 26.40 6.88
CA ARG A 9 2.05 25.52 5.78
C ARG A 9 2.33 24.04 6.05
N LEU A 10 3.43 23.72 6.72
CA LEU A 10 3.71 22.35 7.16
C LEU A 10 2.68 21.88 8.18
N LYS A 11 2.30 22.72 9.16
CA LYS A 11 1.27 22.40 10.14
C LYS A 11 -0.13 22.20 9.54
N GLU A 12 -0.47 22.95 8.49
CA GLU A 12 -1.75 22.79 7.79
C GLU A 12 -1.80 21.51 6.96
N ASN A 13 -0.72 21.15 6.28
CA ASN A 13 -0.61 19.91 5.48
C ASN A 13 -0.49 18.62 6.31
N LEU A 14 -0.32 18.74 7.63
CA LEU A 14 -0.22 17.60 8.56
C LEU A 14 -1.58 17.18 9.16
N LYS A 15 -2.67 17.89 8.84
CA LYS A 15 -3.98 17.62 9.47
C LYS A 15 -4.63 16.33 9.00
N GLU A 16 -4.40 15.91 7.75
CA GLU A 16 -4.89 14.64 7.22
C GLU A 16 -3.83 14.00 6.30
N PRO A 17 -3.64 12.68 6.36
CA PRO A 17 -2.76 11.99 5.43
C PRO A 17 -3.24 12.21 3.99
N ASN A 18 -2.31 12.50 3.08
CA ASN A 18 -2.64 12.53 1.66
C ASN A 18 -3.12 11.13 1.24
N PRO A 19 -4.33 10.97 0.67
CA PRO A 19 -4.88 9.66 0.30
C PRO A 19 -3.98 8.85 -0.63
N THR A 20 -3.26 9.52 -1.54
CA THR A 20 -2.28 8.86 -2.41
C THR A 20 -1.07 8.38 -1.61
N ALA A 21 -0.58 9.17 -0.65
CA ALA A 21 0.55 8.76 0.17
C ALA A 21 0.21 7.54 1.05
N GLU A 22 -1.00 7.52 1.62
CA GLU A 22 -1.51 6.37 2.36
C GLU A 22 -1.69 5.15 1.46
N PHE A 23 -2.24 5.32 0.26
CA PHE A 23 -2.40 4.23 -0.71
C PHE A 23 -1.07 3.60 -1.14
N VAL A 24 -0.02 4.41 -1.36
CA VAL A 24 1.31 3.85 -1.67
C VAL A 24 1.92 3.19 -0.43
N ALA A 25 1.70 3.72 0.77
CA ALA A 25 2.13 3.07 2.01
C ALA A 25 1.43 1.72 2.22
N SER A 26 0.14 1.60 1.90
CA SER A 26 -0.61 0.33 2.06
C SER A 26 -0.06 -0.77 1.15
N HIS A 27 0.30 -0.44 -0.09
CA HIS A 27 0.98 -1.38 -0.98
C HIS A 27 2.31 -1.88 -0.40
N ARG A 28 3.16 -0.99 0.14
CA ARG A 28 4.44 -1.39 0.74
C ARG A 28 4.25 -2.22 2.00
N ALA A 29 3.24 -1.91 2.80
CA ALA A 29 2.90 -2.68 3.99
C ALA A 29 2.40 -4.10 3.62
N ALA A 30 1.49 -4.21 2.65
CA ALA A 30 1.00 -5.50 2.16
C ALA A 30 2.12 -6.36 1.53
N GLU A 31 3.01 -5.75 0.74
CA GLU A 31 4.16 -6.45 0.16
C GLU A 31 5.12 -6.99 1.24
N SER A 32 5.27 -6.24 2.34
CA SER A 32 6.13 -6.63 3.46
C SER A 32 5.61 -7.83 4.25
N LEU A 33 4.32 -8.19 4.10
CA LEU A 33 3.71 -9.39 4.70
C LEU A 33 4.02 -10.66 3.92
N LYS A 34 4.47 -10.55 2.65
CA LYS A 34 4.84 -11.72 1.85
C LYS A 34 6.11 -12.39 2.41
N PRO A 35 6.27 -13.71 2.19
CA PRO A 35 7.50 -14.43 2.47
C PRO A 35 8.73 -13.75 1.83
N GLU A 36 9.89 -13.87 2.46
CA GLU A 36 11.11 -13.19 2.00
C GLU A 36 11.53 -13.55 0.57
N ASN A 37 11.26 -14.79 0.16
CA ASN A 37 11.51 -15.30 -1.19
C ASN A 37 10.53 -14.78 -2.25
N GLU A 38 9.43 -14.15 -1.85
CA GLU A 38 8.36 -13.70 -2.74
C GLU A 38 8.17 -12.17 -2.73
N ARG A 39 8.64 -11.48 -1.68
CA ARG A 39 8.50 -10.02 -1.54
C ARG A 39 9.50 -9.26 -2.42
N ILE A 40 9.01 -8.22 -3.11
CA ILE A 40 9.81 -7.28 -3.89
C ILE A 40 10.39 -6.18 -2.99
N CYS A 41 9.64 -5.76 -1.96
CA CYS A 41 10.07 -4.74 -1.02
C CYS A 41 9.72 -5.12 0.43
N TYR A 42 10.54 -4.63 1.36
CA TYR A 42 10.29 -4.73 2.78
C TYR A 42 10.43 -3.34 3.40
N ASP A 43 9.31 -2.75 3.81
CA ASP A 43 9.22 -1.46 4.48
C ASP A 43 8.56 -1.65 5.86
N PRO A 44 9.35 -1.86 6.92
CA PRO A 44 8.81 -2.07 8.27
C PRO A 44 8.10 -0.83 8.82
N TYR A 45 8.28 0.34 8.21
CA TYR A 45 7.70 1.60 8.68
C TYR A 45 6.41 2.00 7.96
N ALA A 46 6.07 1.33 6.85
CA ALA A 46 4.87 1.63 6.07
C ALA A 46 3.59 1.64 6.92
N ILE A 47 3.50 0.75 7.92
CA ILE A 47 2.36 0.62 8.83
C ILE A 47 2.06 1.89 9.65
N HIS A 48 3.07 2.75 9.88
CA HIS A 48 2.90 3.97 10.68
C HIS A 48 2.27 5.12 9.88
N PHE A 49 2.14 4.97 8.57
CA PHE A 49 1.52 5.95 7.68
C PHE A 49 0.08 5.59 7.31
N LEU A 50 -0.45 4.50 7.88
CA LEU A 50 -1.78 4.01 7.61
C LEU A 50 -2.75 4.48 8.68
N ASN A 51 -3.96 4.79 8.26
CA ASN A 51 -5.06 4.98 9.18
C ASN A 51 -5.49 3.62 9.79
N PRO A 52 -6.21 3.63 10.92
CA PRO A 52 -6.60 2.40 11.60
C PRO A 52 -7.46 1.44 10.75
N GLU A 53 -8.29 1.95 9.84
CA GLU A 53 -9.15 1.14 8.98
C GLU A 53 -8.32 0.39 7.92
N THR A 54 -7.38 1.08 7.28
CA THR A 54 -6.42 0.47 6.34
C THR A 54 -5.57 -0.59 7.03
N LEU A 55 -5.17 -0.35 8.28
CA LEU A 55 -4.39 -1.31 9.07
C LEU A 55 -5.19 -2.57 9.41
N GLU A 56 -6.48 -2.45 9.72
CA GLU A 56 -7.37 -3.59 9.97
C GLU A 56 -7.53 -4.46 8.72
N ILE A 57 -7.64 -3.84 7.55
CA ILE A 57 -7.72 -4.54 6.26
C ILE A 57 -6.43 -5.34 5.99
N ILE A 58 -5.26 -4.72 6.19
CA ILE A 58 -3.97 -5.36 5.87
C ILE A 58 -3.66 -6.53 6.82
N ASN A 59 -4.03 -6.41 8.08
CA ASN A 59 -3.83 -7.48 9.07
C ASN A 59 -4.84 -8.63 8.94
N ASP A 60 -5.92 -8.45 8.16
CA ASP A 60 -6.91 -9.48 7.88
C ASP A 60 -6.72 -10.03 6.46
N PRO A 61 -6.14 -11.25 6.30
CA PRO A 61 -5.89 -11.83 4.99
C PRO A 61 -7.15 -12.00 4.14
N VAL A 62 -8.33 -12.18 4.77
CA VAL A 62 -9.61 -12.35 4.07
C VAL A 62 -10.07 -11.02 3.50
N LYS A 63 -9.97 -9.93 4.27
CA LYS A 63 -10.32 -8.58 3.80
C LYS A 63 -9.35 -8.08 2.73
N LEU A 64 -8.05 -8.30 2.94
CA LEU A 64 -7.01 -7.94 1.98
C LEU A 64 -7.23 -8.65 0.63
N LYS A 65 -7.53 -9.95 0.67
CA LYS A 65 -7.86 -10.73 -0.53
C LYS A 65 -9.13 -10.22 -1.22
N ALA A 66 -10.20 -9.99 -0.47
CA ALA A 66 -11.46 -9.48 -1.01
C ALA A 66 -11.30 -8.12 -1.71
N ILE A 67 -10.57 -7.18 -1.10
CA ILE A 67 -10.31 -5.85 -1.69
C ILE A 67 -9.46 -5.96 -2.96
N THR A 68 -8.46 -6.85 -2.94
CA THR A 68 -7.60 -7.09 -4.10
C THR A 68 -8.39 -7.70 -5.27
N GLU A 69 -9.33 -8.60 -4.99
CA GLU A 69 -10.21 -9.19 -5.99
C GLU A 69 -11.22 -8.17 -6.55
N MET A 70 -11.76 -7.28 -5.71
CA MET A 70 -12.66 -6.19 -6.09
C MET A 70 -11.97 -5.10 -6.92
N ALA A 71 -10.69 -4.83 -6.71
CA ALA A 71 -9.92 -3.78 -7.40
C ALA A 71 -9.65 -4.07 -8.90
N GLY A 72 -10.11 -5.23 -9.40
CA GLY A 72 -10.06 -5.58 -10.81
C GLY A 72 -8.69 -6.10 -11.29
N PRO A 73 -8.60 -6.62 -12.53
CA PRO A 73 -7.42 -7.31 -13.05
C PRO A 73 -6.15 -6.42 -13.06
N SER A 74 -6.32 -5.12 -13.29
CA SER A 74 -5.21 -4.15 -13.38
C SER A 74 -4.51 -3.91 -12.03
N VAL A 75 -5.19 -4.14 -10.91
CA VAL A 75 -4.64 -3.98 -9.55
C VAL A 75 -4.12 -5.30 -9.00
N ARG A 76 -4.75 -6.44 -9.36
CA ARG A 76 -4.30 -7.80 -8.97
C ARG A 76 -2.83 -8.07 -9.30
N ARG A 77 -2.36 -7.55 -10.44
CA ARG A 77 -0.97 -7.68 -10.95
C ARG A 77 0.11 -7.21 -9.96
N TRP A 78 -0.22 -6.32 -9.02
CA TRP A 78 0.76 -5.65 -8.14
C TRP A 78 0.62 -6.01 -6.66
N VAL A 79 -0.34 -6.85 -6.27
CA VAL A 79 -0.70 -7.05 -4.85
C VAL A 79 -0.54 -8.51 -4.38
N LEU A 80 -0.73 -9.52 -5.23
CA LEU A 80 -0.57 -10.93 -4.84
C LEU A 80 0.71 -11.56 -5.41
N PRO A 81 1.27 -12.60 -4.76
CA PRO A 81 2.19 -13.49 -5.44
C PRO A 81 1.46 -14.14 -6.63
N PHE A 82 2.21 -14.33 -7.70
CA PHE A 82 1.73 -14.75 -8.99
C PHE A 82 1.43 -16.25 -8.96
N GLU A 83 0.17 -16.63 -8.70
CA GLU A 83 -0.20 -18.02 -8.41
C GLU A 83 -0.53 -18.89 -9.66
N SER A 84 -0.38 -18.40 -10.90
CA SER A 84 -0.71 -19.22 -12.09
C SER A 84 0.18 -19.02 -13.32
N GLU A 85 0.53 -20.11 -14.02
CA GLU A 85 1.27 -20.10 -15.30
C GLU A 85 0.53 -19.32 -16.41
N SER A 86 -0.80 -19.21 -16.32
CA SER A 86 -1.62 -18.42 -17.25
C SER A 86 -1.33 -16.92 -17.21
N ASP A 87 -0.78 -16.40 -16.12
CA ASP A 87 -0.45 -14.98 -16.01
C ASP A 87 0.89 -14.65 -16.72
N ILE A 88 1.75 -15.66 -17.01
CA ILE A 88 3.05 -15.51 -17.71
C ILE A 88 2.84 -15.33 -19.21
N LEU A 89 1.88 -16.07 -19.77
CA LEU A 89 1.62 -16.14 -21.21
C LEU A 89 0.93 -14.90 -21.81
N MET A 90 0.49 -13.95 -20.98
CA MET A 90 -0.18 -12.72 -21.43
C MET A 90 0.78 -11.52 -21.57
N ILE A 91 2.11 -11.76 -21.52
CA ILE A 91 3.18 -10.76 -21.71
C ILE A 91 3.98 -11.04 -23.00
N SER A 92 3.47 -11.89 -23.90
CA SER A 92 4.00 -12.05 -25.26
C SER A 92 3.26 -11.18 -26.26
#